data_AF-A0A4Z1CCC4-F1
#
_entry.id   AF-A0A4Z1CCC4-F1
#
_cell.length_a   1.000
_cell.length_b   1.000
_cell.length_c   1.000
_cell.angle_alpha   90.00
_cell.angle_beta   90.00
_cell.angle_gamma   90.00
#
_symmetry.space_group_name_H-M   'P 1'
#
loop_
_entity.id
_entity.type
_entity.pdbx_description
1 polymer ?
#
loop_
_entity_poly.entity_id
_entity_poly.type
_entity_poly.pdbx_seq_one_letter_code
_entity_poly.pdbx_strand_id
1 'polypeptide(L)'
;MSLERDRGLLEQVVNDAVGGAAQVKWETPERSWSAQVRLRGATGLVSHLLTSPEWQEARFEEPRCSVFITTTTDEDDVRDSLAKLARAAVEYLAGGGRVEKSRGLFGTRPVLVLRTDDGEWRIGNQSARHPV
;
A
#
# COMPACT_ATOMS: atom_id res chain seq x y z
N MET A 1 -7.10 -19.12 0.69
CA MET A 1 -7.92 -18.56 1.79
C MET A 1 -9.30 -18.20 1.26
N SER A 2 -10.32 -18.05 2.10
CA SER A 2 -11.66 -17.59 1.67
C SER A 2 -11.64 -16.08 1.45
N LEU A 3 -12.33 -15.58 0.41
CA LEU A 3 -12.45 -14.14 0.11
C LEU A 3 -12.94 -13.33 1.32
N GLU A 4 -13.82 -13.91 2.13
CA GLU A 4 -14.34 -13.28 3.35
C GLU A 4 -13.26 -13.11 4.43
N ARG A 5 -12.33 -14.06 4.54
CA ARG A 5 -11.20 -14.00 5.47
C ARG A 5 -10.24 -12.88 5.09
N ASP A 6 -9.84 -12.84 3.82
CA ASP A 6 -8.88 -11.85 3.32
C ASP A 6 -9.45 -10.43 3.45
N ARG A 7 -10.75 -10.26 3.16
CA ARG A 7 -11.45 -9.00 3.42
C ARG A 7 -11.47 -8.63 4.90
N GLY A 8 -11.82 -9.58 5.78
CA GLY A 8 -11.88 -9.33 7.22
C GLY A 8 -10.51 -8.91 7.80
N LEU A 9 -9.43 -9.55 7.33
CA LEU A 9 -8.08 -9.20 7.73
C LEU A 9 -7.68 -7.79 7.23
N LEU A 10 -7.95 -7.50 5.96
CA LEU A 10 -7.70 -6.17 5.41
C LEU A 10 -8.51 -5.10 6.14
N GLU A 11 -9.75 -5.40 6.54
CA GLU A 11 -10.61 -4.49 7.29
C GLU A 11 -10.07 -4.21 8.69
N GLN A 12 -9.58 -5.23 9.40
CA GLN A 12 -8.88 -5.05 10.69
C GLN A 12 -7.69 -4.11 10.54
N VAL A 13 -6.79 -4.39 9.58
CA VAL A 13 -5.59 -3.58 9.34
C VAL A 13 -5.95 -2.14 8.98
N VAL A 14 -6.96 -1.93 8.13
CA VAL A 14 -7.40 -0.58 7.76
C VAL A 14 -7.96 0.16 8.98
N ASN A 15 -8.78 -0.50 9.79
CA ASN A 15 -9.33 0.13 10.99
C ASN A 15 -8.22 0.51 11.99
N ASP A 16 -7.26 -0.39 12.20
CA ASP A 16 -6.16 -0.20 13.15
C ASP A 16 -5.17 0.88 12.70
N ALA A 17 -4.73 0.84 11.43
CA ALA A 17 -3.69 1.72 10.93
C ALA A 17 -4.23 3.06 10.42
N VAL A 18 -5.39 3.05 9.75
CA VAL A 18 -5.95 4.27 9.14
C VAL A 18 -6.76 5.05 10.16
N GLY A 19 -7.48 4.41 11.09
CA GLY A 19 -8.01 5.05 12.31
C GLY A 19 -8.81 6.35 12.12
N GLY A 20 -9.42 6.58 10.95
CA GLY A 20 -10.13 7.81 10.59
C GLY A 20 -9.31 8.88 9.84
N ALA A 21 -8.02 8.65 9.60
CA ALA A 21 -7.15 9.54 8.82
C ALA A 21 -7.54 9.67 7.33
N ALA A 22 -8.37 8.76 6.82
CA ALA A 22 -8.80 8.74 5.43
C ALA A 22 -10.25 8.26 5.29
N GLN A 23 -10.90 8.71 4.22
CA GLN A 23 -12.16 8.14 3.75
C GLN A 23 -11.89 6.76 3.16
N VAL A 24 -12.64 5.77 3.62
CA VAL A 24 -12.48 4.36 3.23
C VAL A 24 -13.60 3.97 2.28
N LYS A 25 -13.25 3.43 1.12
CA LYS A 25 -14.19 2.87 0.15
C LYS A 25 -13.76 1.46 -0.23
N TRP A 26 -14.57 0.47 0.15
CA TRP A 26 -14.40 -0.91 -0.29
C TRP A 26 -14.79 -1.05 -1.76
N GLU A 27 -13.93 -1.69 -2.54
CA GLU A 27 -14.14 -1.89 -3.98
C GLU A 27 -14.26 -3.36 -4.30
N THR A 28 -14.98 -3.68 -5.37
CA THR A 28 -14.99 -5.03 -5.91
C THR A 28 -13.58 -5.35 -6.41
N PRO A 29 -12.92 -6.40 -5.91
CA PRO A 29 -11.57 -6.72 -6.33
C PRO A 29 -11.52 -7.12 -7.81
N GLU A 30 -10.48 -6.66 -8.51
CA GLU A 30 -10.15 -7.16 -9.85
C GLU A 30 -9.65 -8.61 -9.79
N ARG A 31 -9.57 -9.31 -10.93
CA ARG A 31 -9.38 -10.78 -11.00
C ARG A 31 -8.23 -11.36 -10.18
N SER A 32 -7.17 -10.61 -9.90
CA SER A 32 -5.98 -11.06 -9.17
C SER A 32 -6.04 -10.81 -7.65
N TRP A 33 -7.05 -10.09 -7.16
CA TRP A 33 -7.12 -9.66 -5.77
C TRP A 33 -8.26 -10.38 -5.05
N SER A 34 -8.05 -10.71 -3.79
CA SER A 34 -9.09 -11.27 -2.92
C SER A 34 -9.85 -10.19 -2.17
N ALA A 35 -9.23 -9.04 -1.89
CA ALA A 35 -9.92 -7.83 -1.45
C ALA A 35 -9.16 -6.56 -1.84
N GLN A 36 -9.90 -5.45 -1.94
CA GLN A 36 -9.37 -4.14 -2.32
C GLN A 36 -10.10 -3.03 -1.56
N VAL A 37 -9.33 -2.06 -1.08
CA VAL A 37 -9.84 -0.85 -0.46
C VAL A 37 -9.16 0.37 -1.06
N ARG A 38 -9.96 1.40 -1.34
CA ARG A 38 -9.50 2.71 -1.75
C ARG A 38 -9.57 3.66 -0.57
N LEU A 39 -8.46 4.34 -0.30
CA LEU A 39 -8.29 5.28 0.79
C LEU A 39 -8.08 6.67 0.21
N ARG A 40 -8.78 7.67 0.76
CA ARG A 40 -8.63 9.07 0.35
C ARG A 40 -8.37 9.97 1.55
N GLY A 41 -7.22 10.64 1.54
CA GLY A 41 -6.79 11.54 2.61
C GLY A 41 -7.46 12.91 2.51
N ALA A 42 -7.39 13.69 3.58
CA ALA A 42 -7.90 15.07 3.62
C ALA A 42 -7.19 15.99 2.62
N THR A 43 -5.95 15.68 2.25
CA THR A 43 -5.15 16.38 1.23
C THR A 43 -5.63 16.13 -0.20
N GLY A 44 -6.58 15.21 -0.39
CA GLY A 44 -7.07 14.78 -1.70
C GLY A 44 -6.29 13.61 -2.30
N LEU A 45 -5.12 13.27 -1.75
CA LEU A 45 -4.31 12.14 -2.18
C LEU A 45 -5.04 10.80 -1.98
N VAL A 46 -4.73 9.85 -2.85
CA VAL A 46 -5.42 8.57 -2.93
C VAL A 46 -4.43 7.42 -3.00
N SER A 47 -4.69 6.41 -2.17
CA SER A 47 -4.00 5.14 -2.22
C SER A 47 -4.99 3.98 -2.24
N HIS A 48 -4.51 2.82 -2.67
CA HIS A 48 -5.25 1.57 -2.60
C HIS A 48 -4.42 0.56 -1.81
N LEU A 49 -5.08 -0.21 -0.96
CA LEU A 49 -4.52 -1.42 -0.38
C LEU A 49 -5.22 -2.63 -1.01
N LEU A 50 -4.43 -3.59 -1.46
CA LEU A 50 -4.92 -4.78 -2.15
C LEU A 50 -4.28 -6.01 -1.52
N THR A 51 -5.09 -7.06 -1.37
CA THR A 51 -4.64 -8.34 -0.84
C THR A 51 -4.87 -9.46 -1.83
N SER A 52 -3.92 -10.39 -1.91
CA SER A 52 -4.00 -11.63 -2.68
C SER A 52 -3.39 -12.79 -1.87
N PRO A 53 -3.55 -14.04 -2.30
CA PRO A 53 -2.96 -15.19 -1.61
C PRO A 53 -1.42 -15.19 -1.54
N GLU A 54 -0.74 -14.50 -2.45
CA GLU A 54 0.73 -14.59 -2.60
C GLU A 54 1.46 -13.25 -2.40
N TRP A 55 0.74 -12.13 -2.49
CA TRP A 55 1.32 -10.81 -2.27
C TRP A 55 0.28 -9.76 -1.89
N GLN A 56 0.77 -8.74 -1.19
CA GLN A 56 0.00 -7.59 -0.72
C GLN A 56 0.52 -6.34 -1.42
N GLU A 57 -0.33 -5.40 -1.80
CA GLU A 57 0.08 -4.22 -2.57
C GLU A 57 -0.50 -2.92 -2.00
N ALA A 58 0.32 -1.86 -1.99
CA ALA A 58 -0.12 -0.48 -1.88
C ALA A 58 0.12 0.25 -3.21
N ARG A 59 -0.92 0.89 -3.74
CA ARG A 59 -0.86 1.75 -4.93
C ARG A 59 -1.10 3.19 -4.54
N PHE A 60 -0.43 4.12 -5.22
CA PHE A 60 -0.56 5.56 -5.03
C PHE A 60 -0.92 6.21 -6.36
N GLU A 61 -1.90 7.12 -6.36
CA GLU A 61 -2.37 7.75 -7.61
C GLU A 61 -1.44 8.88 -8.08
N GLU A 62 -0.79 9.60 -7.14
CA GLU A 62 0.00 10.80 -7.44
C GLU A 62 1.30 10.90 -6.61
N PRO A 63 2.49 10.64 -7.18
CA PRO A 63 2.71 10.12 -8.52
C PRO A 63 2.22 8.66 -8.61
N ARG A 64 1.83 8.23 -9.82
CA ARG A 64 1.41 6.85 -10.04
C ARG A 64 2.57 5.89 -9.79
N CYS A 65 2.50 5.16 -8.69
CA CYS A 65 3.50 4.17 -8.28
C CYS A 65 2.86 3.10 -7.40
N SER A 66 3.55 1.97 -7.20
CA SER A 66 3.09 0.93 -6.29
C SER A 66 4.23 0.15 -5.66
N VAL A 67 3.93 -0.47 -4.53
CA VAL A 67 4.82 -1.37 -3.79
C VAL A 67 4.04 -2.61 -3.42
N PHE A 68 4.68 -3.77 -3.57
CA PHE A 68 4.13 -5.03 -3.10
C PHE A 68 5.11 -5.73 -2.17
N ILE A 69 4.56 -6.57 -1.29
CA ILE A 69 5.29 -7.50 -0.43
C ILE A 69 4.75 -8.89 -0.74
N THR A 70 5.64 -9.80 -1.12
CA THR A 70 5.30 -11.22 -1.26
C THR A 70 5.15 -11.83 0.13
N THR A 71 4.08 -12.58 0.34
CA THR A 71 3.79 -13.21 1.63
C THR A 71 3.60 -14.70 1.45
N THR A 72 3.79 -15.43 2.53
CA THR A 72 3.27 -16.79 2.69
C THR A 72 1.75 -16.75 2.86
N THR A 73 1.13 -17.92 2.98
CA THR A 73 -0.30 -18.05 3.31
C THR A 73 -0.59 -17.96 4.82
N ASP A 74 0.44 -17.71 5.64
CA ASP A 74 0.29 -17.50 7.07
C ASP A 74 -0.41 -16.18 7.36
N GLU A 75 -1.39 -16.18 8.27
CA GLU A 75 -2.20 -14.99 8.51
C GLU A 75 -1.41 -13.86 9.18
N ASP A 76 -0.45 -14.20 10.04
CA ASP A 76 0.35 -13.19 10.74
C ASP A 76 1.33 -12.51 9.77
N ASP A 77 1.92 -13.26 8.85
CA ASP A 77 2.76 -12.72 7.77
C ASP A 77 1.97 -11.79 6.83
N VAL A 78 0.75 -12.17 6.47
CA VAL A 78 -0.16 -11.32 5.66
C VAL A 78 -0.55 -10.07 6.46
N ARG A 79 -0.91 -10.21 7.73
CA ARG A 79 -1.28 -9.11 8.63
C ARG A 79 -0.14 -8.09 8.75
N ASP A 80 1.07 -8.56 9.05
CA ASP A 80 2.26 -7.73 9.23
C ASP A 80 2.61 -6.99 7.94
N SER A 81 2.52 -7.68 6.80
CA SER A 81 2.78 -7.07 5.49
C SER A 81 1.74 -6.01 5.13
N LEU A 82 0.45 -6.29 5.36
CA LEU A 82 -0.62 -5.32 5.16
C LEU A 82 -0.48 -4.12 6.11
N ALA A 83 -0.07 -4.32 7.36
CA ALA A 83 0.13 -3.24 8.32
C ALA A 83 1.27 -2.29 7.89
N LYS A 84 2.39 -2.85 7.41
CA LYS A 84 3.50 -2.05 6.82
C LYS A 84 3.04 -1.21 5.63
N LEU A 85 2.29 -1.84 4.71
CA LEU A 85 1.73 -1.16 3.55
C LEU A 85 0.71 -0.08 3.95
N ALA A 86 -0.13 -0.34 4.95
CA ALA A 86 -1.10 0.61 5.47
C ALA A 86 -0.42 1.82 6.12
N ARG A 87 0.67 1.65 6.86
CA ARG A 87 1.48 2.77 7.39
C ARG A 87 2.05 3.63 6.27
N ALA A 88 2.59 3.03 5.22
CA ALA A 88 3.03 3.76 4.04
C ALA A 88 1.87 4.52 3.36
N ALA A 89 0.70 3.89 3.24
CA ALA A 89 -0.50 4.55 2.74
C ALA A 89 -0.91 5.75 3.61
N VAL A 90 -0.92 5.63 4.93
CA VAL A 90 -1.28 6.73 5.85
C VAL A 90 -0.32 7.91 5.73
N GLU A 91 0.99 7.65 5.74
CA GLU A 91 2.01 8.70 5.55
C GLU A 91 1.80 9.45 4.24
N TYR A 92 1.58 8.71 3.15
CA TYR A 92 1.26 9.30 1.86
C TYR A 92 -0.01 10.14 1.88
N LEU A 93 -1.12 9.61 2.44
CA LEU A 93 -2.42 10.29 2.48
C LEU A 93 -2.40 11.58 3.32
N ALA A 94 -1.51 11.65 4.31
CA ALA A 94 -1.24 12.85 5.10
C ALA A 94 -0.50 13.95 4.30
N GLY A 95 -0.12 13.70 3.04
CA GLY A 95 0.74 14.59 2.26
C GLY A 95 2.23 14.44 2.60
N GLY A 96 2.56 13.36 3.32
CA GLY A 96 3.93 13.01 3.66
C GLY A 96 4.72 12.49 2.46
N GLY A 97 6.02 12.32 2.70
CA GLY A 97 6.97 11.88 1.69
C GLY A 97 7.35 12.93 0.64
N ARG A 98 8.21 12.50 -0.29
CA ARG A 98 8.73 13.35 -1.38
C ARG A 98 8.93 12.55 -2.65
N VAL A 99 8.80 13.23 -3.79
CA VAL A 99 9.05 12.64 -5.10
C VAL A 99 10.47 12.92 -5.53
N GLU A 100 11.28 11.87 -5.67
CA GLU A 100 12.59 11.93 -6.28
C GLU A 100 12.54 11.55 -7.77
N LYS A 101 13.52 12.02 -8.54
CA LYS A 101 13.72 11.58 -9.93
C LYS A 101 14.86 10.57 -9.96
N SER A 102 14.55 9.32 -10.30
CA SER A 102 15.56 8.30 -10.55
C SER A 102 15.86 8.22 -12.05
N ARG A 103 17.16 8.23 -12.41
CA ARG A 103 17.60 8.03 -13.80
C ARG A 103 17.72 6.54 -14.10
N GLY A 104 16.95 6.06 -15.08
CA GLY A 104 17.09 4.70 -15.61
C GLY A 104 17.43 4.70 -17.10
N LEU A 105 17.61 3.50 -17.66
CA LEU A 105 17.87 3.27 -19.08
C LEU A 105 16.84 3.92 -20.02
N PHE A 106 15.60 4.10 -19.56
CA PHE A 106 14.50 4.68 -20.32
C PHE A 106 14.09 6.09 -19.83
N GLY A 107 15.04 6.86 -19.29
CA GLY A 107 14.82 8.24 -18.83
C GLY A 107 14.58 8.38 -17.32
N THR A 108 14.06 9.54 -16.90
CA THR A 108 13.78 9.82 -15.49
C THR A 108 12.40 9.31 -15.08
N ARG A 109 12.32 8.57 -13.98
CA ARG A 109 11.07 8.07 -13.40
C ARG A 109 10.86 8.64 -12.00
N PRO A 110 9.62 8.97 -11.62
CA PRO A 110 9.33 9.37 -10.25
C PRO A 110 9.54 8.18 -9.30
N VAL A 111 10.13 8.46 -8.15
CA VAL A 111 10.23 7.56 -7.01
C VAL A 111 9.60 8.26 -5.83
N LEU A 112 8.52 7.70 -5.31
CA LEU A 112 7.90 8.17 -4.08
C LEU A 112 8.73 7.67 -2.91
N VAL A 113 9.21 8.59 -2.08
CA VAL A 113 9.98 8.30 -0.88
C VAL A 113 9.12 8.61 0.34
N LEU A 114 8.78 7.60 1.13
CA LEU A 114 7.95 7.73 2.33
C LEU A 114 8.79 7.36 3.56
N ARG A 115 8.65 8.10 4.65
CA ARG A 115 9.31 7.77 5.91
C ARG A 115 8.26 7.25 6.89
N THR A 116 8.36 5.97 7.21
CA THR A 116 7.47 5.28 8.16
C THR A 116 8.27 4.86 9.39
N ASP A 117 7.59 4.37 10.42
CA ASP A 117 8.26 3.78 11.59
C ASP A 117 9.11 2.55 11.24
N ASP A 118 8.76 1.85 10.16
CA ASP A 118 9.55 0.74 9.63
C ASP A 118 10.80 1.21 8.87
N GLY A 119 10.95 2.50 8.62
CA GLY A 119 12.06 3.08 7.87
C GLY A 119 11.64 3.81 6.58
N GLU A 120 12.63 4.10 5.74
CA GLU A 120 12.43 4.80 4.46
C GLU A 120 12.03 3.81 3.35
N TRP A 121 10.85 4.03 2.77
CA TRP A 121 10.37 3.34 1.59
C TRP A 121 10.75 4.12 0.34
N ARG A 122 11.23 3.42 -0.69
CA ARG A 122 11.51 3.99 -2.01
C ARG A 122 10.69 3.24 -3.05
N ILE A 123 9.64 3.88 -3.54
CA ILE A 123 8.53 3.26 -4.29
C ILE A 123 8.58 3.76 -5.74
N GLY A 124 8.93 2.86 -6.66
CA GLY A 124 8.99 3.11 -8.10
C GLY A 124 7.93 2.32 -8.86
N ASN A 125 8.03 2.27 -10.19
CA ASN A 125 6.97 1.71 -11.04
C ASN A 125 6.91 0.16 -11.07
N GLN A 126 7.95 -0.58 -10.63
CA GLN A 126 7.97 -2.07 -10.70
C GLN A 126 8.91 -2.76 -9.69
N SER A 127 9.41 -2.05 -8.69
CA SER A 127 10.17 -2.65 -7.60
C SER A 127 10.29 -1.64 -6.47
N ALA A 128 9.80 -2.00 -5.31
CA ALA A 128 10.16 -1.32 -4.08
C ALA A 128 11.30 -2.09 -3.41
N ARG A 129 12.20 -1.36 -2.76
CA ARG A 129 12.95 -1.92 -1.64
C ARG A 129 12.17 -1.55 -0.38
N HIS A 130 11.63 -2.56 0.30
CA HIS A 130 11.10 -2.38 1.64
C HIS A 130 12.28 -2.27 2.63
N PRO A 131 12.12 -1.58 3.77
CA PRO A 131 13.11 -1.59 4.83
C PRO A 131 13.37 -3.00 5.36
N VAL A 132 14.63 -3.33 5.66
CA VAL A 132 15.04 -4.59 6.29
C VAL A 132 14.94 -4.47 7.80
#